data_AF-A0A2P8L5K4-F1
#
_entry.id   AF-A0A2P8L5K4-F1
#
_cell.length_a   1.000
_cell.length_b   1.000
_cell.length_c   1.000
_cell.angle_alpha   90.00
_cell.angle_beta   90.00
_cell.angle_gamma   90.00
#
_symmetry.space_group_name_H-M   'P 1'
#
loop_
_entity.id
_entity.type
_entity.pdbx_description
1 polymer ?
#
loop_
_entity_poly.entity_id
_entity_poly.type
_entity_poly.pdbx_seq_one_letter_code
_entity_poly.pdbx_strand_id
1 'polypeptide(L)'
;MRQAANPYVLKPDEYQAYKDIEEQIGHCTPEQAWAMYYVSSGMVREFITLAVMEHIGRGNRALLLEFPDLARLQNSGQGAL
;
A
#
# COMPACT_ATOMS: atom_id res chain seq x y z
N MET A 1 -15.43 -4.77 5.72
CA MET A 1 -14.03 -4.38 5.43
C MET A 1 -13.38 -4.00 6.75
N ARG A 2 -12.49 -4.84 7.29
CA ARG A 2 -11.74 -4.46 8.49
C ARG A 2 -10.79 -3.33 8.07
N GLN A 3 -11.07 -2.11 8.55
CA GLN A 3 -10.01 -1.14 8.78
C GLN A 3 -8.96 -1.85 9.63
N ALA A 4 -7.86 -2.28 9.02
CA ALA A 4 -6.66 -2.57 9.76
C ALA A 4 -6.09 -1.20 10.18
N ALA A 5 -6.75 -0.58 11.15
CA ALA A 5 -6.10 0.41 11.98
C ALA A 5 -4.94 -0.35 12.64
N ASN A 6 -3.74 -0.20 12.10
CA ASN A 6 -2.54 -0.70 12.74
C ASN A 6 -2.42 0.03 14.09
N PRO A 7 -2.61 -0.63 15.24
CA PRO A 7 -2.55 0.04 16.53
C PRO A 7 -1.11 0.22 17.03
N TYR A 8 -0.09 -0.12 16.23
CA TYR A 8 1.29 0.17 16.59
C TYR A 8 1.59 1.65 16.30
N VAL A 9 1.51 2.47 17.34
CA VAL A 9 2.24 3.74 17.38
C VAL A 9 3.71 3.36 17.23
N LEU A 10 4.23 3.47 16.01
CA LEU A 10 5.63 3.20 15.72
C LEU A 10 6.50 4.13 16.56
N LYS A 11 7.58 3.60 17.10
CA LYS A 11 8.61 4.45 17.68
C LYS A 11 9.19 5.37 16.60
N PRO A 12 9.78 6.52 16.95
CA PRO A 12 10.28 7.47 15.95
C PRO A 12 11.27 6.86 14.95
N ASP A 13 12.14 5.95 15.40
CA ASP A 13 13.10 5.21 14.58
C ASP A 13 12.40 4.22 13.62
N GLU A 14 11.41 3.49 14.13
CA GLU A 14 10.57 2.58 13.35
C GLU A 14 9.74 3.33 12.30
N TYR A 15 9.22 4.51 12.65
CA TYR A 15 8.49 5.38 11.73
C TYR A 15 9.40 5.90 10.62
N GLN A 16 10.61 6.36 10.95
CA GLN A 16 11.56 6.80 9.94
C GLN A 16 11.93 5.66 8.99
N ALA A 17 12.22 4.47 9.52
CA ALA A 17 12.50 3.29 8.70
C ALA A 17 11.32 2.93 7.77
N TYR A 18 10.08 3.03 8.27
CA TYR A 18 8.90 2.87 7.43
C TYR A 18 8.84 3.92 6.30
N LYS A 19 9.10 5.20 6.61
CA LYS A 19 9.09 6.28 5.61
C LYS A 19 10.14 6.07 4.52
N ASP A 20 11.34 5.63 4.89
CA ASP A 20 12.42 5.35 3.94
C ASP A 20 12.04 4.18 3.02
N ILE A 21 11.41 3.13 3.56
CA ILE A 21 10.89 2.00 2.78
C ILE A 21 9.75 2.46 1.86
N GLU A 22 8.83 3.30 2.36
CA GLU A 22 7.72 3.83 1.57
C GLU A 22 8.20 4.62 0.36
N GLU A 23 9.23 5.45 0.53
CA GLU A 23 9.88 6.19 -0.55
C GLU A 23 10.51 5.25 -1.58
N GLN A 24 11.26 4.24 -1.14
CA GLN A 24 11.86 3.24 -2.03
C GLN A 24 10.80 2.49 -2.84
N ILE A 25 9.72 2.04 -2.21
CA ILE A 25 8.61 1.35 -2.88
C ILE A 25 7.99 2.22 -3.96
N GLY A 26 7.90 3.55 -3.76
CA GLY A 26 7.43 4.49 -4.78
C GLY A 26 8.29 4.57 -6.04
N HIS A 27 9.54 4.09 -5.98
CA HIS A 27 10.47 4.03 -7.12
C HIS A 27 10.68 2.61 -7.66
N CYS A 28 10.10 1.59 -7.02
CA CYS A 28 10.25 0.19 -7.42
C CYS A 28 9.21 -0.24 -8.45
N THR A 29 9.60 -1.19 -9.29
CA THR A 29 8.64 -2.03 -10.03
C THR A 29 7.93 -3.00 -9.08
N PRO A 30 6.74 -3.51 -9.44
CA PRO A 30 6.05 -4.52 -8.64
C PRO A 30 6.91 -5.76 -8.36
N GLU A 31 7.70 -6.21 -9.33
CA GLU A 31 8.62 -7.35 -9.19
C GLU A 31 9.73 -7.07 -8.17
N GLN A 32 10.27 -5.85 -8.15
CA GLN A 32 11.26 -5.44 -7.16
C GLN A 32 10.65 -5.37 -5.76
N ALA A 33 9.46 -4.80 -5.60
CA ALA A 33 8.76 -4.77 -4.32
C ALA A 33 8.46 -6.19 -3.79
N TRP A 34 8.10 -7.11 -4.70
CA TRP A 34 7.91 -8.51 -4.36
C TRP A 34 9.20 -9.20 -3.92
N ALA A 35 10.30 -8.95 -4.63
CA ALA A 35 11.62 -9.45 -4.25
C ALA A 35 12.04 -8.94 -2.86
N MET A 36 11.84 -7.65 -2.58
CA MET A 36 12.09 -7.03 -1.27
C MET A 36 11.27 -7.72 -0.17
N TYR A 37 9.99 -7.99 -0.40
CA TYR A 37 9.14 -8.72 0.55
C TYR A 37 9.68 -10.13 0.83
N TYR A 38 10.07 -10.86 -0.22
CA TYR A 38 10.53 -12.24 -0.09
C TYR A 38 11.83 -12.37 0.70
N VAL A 39 12.79 -11.46 0.49
CA VAL A 39 14.10 -11.51 1.14
C VAL A 39 14.13 -10.87 2.55
N SER A 40 13.11 -10.09 2.91
CA SER A 40 13.02 -9.42 4.21
C SER A 40 12.29 -10.27 5.26
N SER A 41 12.43 -9.92 6.54
CA SER A 41 11.75 -10.59 7.66
C SER A 41 11.42 -9.61 8.78
N GLY A 42 10.49 -9.99 9.68
CA GLY A 42 10.10 -9.16 10.83
C GLY A 42 9.50 -7.82 10.39
N MET A 43 9.80 -6.76 11.15
CA MET A 43 9.25 -5.41 10.94
C MET A 43 9.52 -4.84 9.55
N VAL A 44 10.66 -5.16 8.94
CA VAL A 44 10.99 -4.70 7.57
C VAL A 44 9.99 -5.25 6.56
N ARG A 45 9.60 -6.52 6.68
CA ARG A 45 8.59 -7.14 5.81
C ARG A 45 7.22 -6.51 6.03
N GLU A 46 6.86 -6.20 7.28
CA GLU A 46 5.62 -5.52 7.60
C GLU A 46 5.57 -4.11 7.00
N PHE A 47 6.67 -3.35 7.08
CA PHE A 47 6.78 -2.03 6.47
C PHE A 47 6.68 -2.07 4.95
N ILE A 48 7.33 -3.03 4.29
CA ILE A 48 7.18 -3.24 2.84
C ILE A 48 5.71 -3.51 2.49
N THR A 49 5.05 -4.39 3.26
CA THR A 49 3.64 -4.71 3.05
C THR A 49 2.75 -3.47 3.18
N LEU A 50 2.95 -2.69 4.24
CA LEU A 50 2.20 -1.45 4.47
C LEU A 50 2.45 -0.42 3.37
N ALA A 51 3.71 -0.21 2.99
CA ALA A 51 4.10 0.74 1.94
C ALA A 51 3.45 0.39 0.59
N VAL A 52 3.48 -0.89 0.20
CA VAL A 52 2.84 -1.37 -1.04
C VAL A 52 1.33 -1.15 -1.00
N MET A 53 0.67 -1.50 0.11
CA MET A 53 -0.77 -1.29 0.25
C MET A 53 -1.15 0.19 0.19
N GLU A 54 -0.36 1.07 0.81
CA GLU A 54 -0.57 2.52 0.74
C GLU A 54 -0.39 3.04 -0.68
N HIS A 55 0.62 2.57 -1.41
CA HIS A 55 0.85 2.96 -2.80
C HIS A 55 -0.30 2.54 -3.73
N ILE A 56 -0.79 1.29 -3.59
CA ILE A 56 -1.99 0.80 -4.30
C ILE A 56 -3.21 1.64 -3.94
N GLY A 57 -3.40 1.93 -2.64
CA GLY A 57 -4.49 2.77 -2.17
C GLY A 57 -4.47 4.17 -2.78
N ARG A 58 -3.28 4.79 -2.89
CA ARG A 58 -3.08 6.09 -3.55
C ARG A 58 -3.41 6.02 -5.03
N GLY A 59 -2.89 5.02 -5.74
CA GLY A 59 -3.18 4.81 -7.16
C GLY A 59 -4.67 4.62 -7.43
N ASN A 60 -5.35 3.80 -6.63
CA ASN A 60 -6.80 3.60 -6.74
C ASN A 60 -7.57 4.91 -6.51
N ARG A 61 -7.20 5.71 -5.50
CA ARG A 61 -7.82 7.02 -5.27
C ARG A 61 -7.61 7.97 -6.46
N ALA A 62 -6.41 8.00 -7.03
CA ALA A 62 -6.12 8.82 -8.21
C ALA A 62 -6.94 8.38 -9.43
N LEU A 63 -7.03 7.08 -9.69
CA LEU A 63 -7.86 6.52 -10.77
C LEU A 63 -9.33 6.90 -10.61
N LEU A 64 -9.88 6.84 -9.41
CA LEU A 64 -11.27 7.22 -9.16
C LEU A 64 -11.53 8.72 -9.35
N LEU A 65 -10.54 9.58 -9.11
CA LEU A 65 -10.62 11.01 -9.37
C LEU A 65 -10.56 11.33 -10.86
N GLU A 66 -9.71 10.62 -11.61
CA GLU A 66 -9.57 10.80 -13.06
C GLU A 66 -10.74 10.18 -13.84
N PHE A 67 -11.29 9.08 -13.34
CA PHE A 67 -12.40 8.34 -13.96
C PHE A 67 -13.58 8.15 -12.98
N PRO A 68 -14.42 9.19 -12.75
CA PRO A 68 -15.52 9.13 -11.78
C PRO A 68 -16.55 8.03 -12.06
N ASP A 69 -16.70 7.59 -13.31
CA ASP A 69 -17.60 6.51 -13.68
C ASP A 69 -17.14 5.14 -13.13
N LEU A 70 -15.83 4.93 -12.96
CA LEU A 70 -15.30 3.73 -12.27
C LEU A 70 -15.73 3.70 -10.80
N ALA A 71 -15.85 4.87 -10.15
CA ALA A 71 -16.31 4.97 -8.77
C ALA A 71 -17.78 4.52 -8.63
N ARG A 72 -18.60 4.79 -9.65
CA ARG A 72 -20.01 4.35 -9.69
C ARG A 72 -20.12 2.84 -9.87
N LEU A 73 -19.27 2.24 -10.71
CA LEU A 73 -19.21 0.79 -10.94
C LEU A 73 -18.72 0.01 -9.71
N GLN A 74 -17.75 0.55 -8.96
CA GLN A 74 -17.31 -0.06 -7.71
C GLN A 74 -18.40 -0.07 -6.63
N ASN A 75 -19.24 0.97 -6.57
CA ASN A 75 -20.31 1.09 -5.59
C ASN A 75 -21.59 0.29 -5.96
N SER A 76 -21.76 -0.10 -7.23
CA SER A 76 -22.92 -0.87 -7.69
C SER A 76 -22.75 -2.39 -7.58
N GLY A 77 -21.60 -2.89 -7.13
CA GLY A 77 -21.34 -4.34 -6.98
C GLY A 77 -21.35 -5.11 -8.31
N GLN A 78 -21.36 -4.42 -9.45
CA GLN A 78 -21.38 -5.02 -10.81
C GLN A 78 -20.01 -4.91 -11.48
N GLY A 79 -18.98 -5.31 -10.75
CA GLY A 79 -17.63 -5.56 -11.27
C GLY A 79 -17.18 -6.96 -10.89
N ALA A 80 -18.02 -7.97 -11.19
CA ALA A 80 -17.62 -9.36 -11.12
C ALA A 80 -16.82 -9.70 -12.38
N LEU A 81 -15.52 -9.98 -12.21
CA LEU A 81 -14.78 -11.11 -12.79
C LEU A 81 -13.56 -11.39 -11.89
#